data_AF-A0A817KAZ7-F1
#
_entry.id   AF-A0A817KAZ7-F1
#
_cell.length_a   1.000
_cell.length_b   1.000
_cell.length_c   1.000
_cell.angle_alpha   90.00
_cell.angle_beta   90.00
_cell.angle_gamma   90.00
#
_symmetry.space_group_name_H-M   'P 1'
#
loop_
_entity.id
_entity.type
_entity.pdbx_description
1 polymer ?
#
loop_
_entity_poly.entity_id
_entity_poly.type
_entity_poly.pdbx_seq_one_letter_code
_entity_poly.pdbx_strand_id
1 'polypeptide(L)'
;MQPTVFSSPYDNYTNNYNDRRHQSSTQQNFMSDQERMAKFQQFIHRYKINATFASKLRGLDGYEIVFICDDSSSMNTELSDVSGPYKKAPTRWNELKQTVSIVVDLASTLDPDGLDVYFLNRQPMYNVQSSEELTNIIISGPTPIVRVLRQVLKDKRNEIQQRKLLILLATDGVPTDDNGQPRIDGLRQFLLYERKPIDRIPVTIIACTDDDECMSYLNNWDKDIPNLDVVDDYRNEKKEILSYQGKSFPFSYGDYVVKILMGGIDPWFDLLDERKISTDEYERSSPRITINNNF
;
A
#
# COMPACT_ATOMS: atom_id res chain seq x y z
N MET A 1 -8.61 -31.43 21.16
CA MET A 1 -7.41 -30.60 20.93
C MET A 1 -7.70 -29.22 21.48
N GLN A 2 -6.89 -28.70 22.41
CA GLN A 2 -7.04 -27.29 22.80
C GLN A 2 -6.59 -26.42 21.61
N PRO A 3 -7.33 -25.36 21.25
CA PRO A 3 -6.86 -24.43 20.23
C PRO A 3 -5.56 -23.79 20.74
N THR A 4 -4.49 -23.90 19.95
CA THR A 4 -3.26 -23.14 20.17
C THR A 4 -3.60 -21.66 20.01
N VAL A 5 -3.67 -20.93 21.11
CA VAL A 5 -3.81 -19.48 21.11
C VAL A 5 -2.52 -18.90 20.51
N PHE A 6 -2.62 -18.22 19.37
CA PHE A 6 -1.49 -17.52 18.80
C PHE A 6 -1.23 -16.26 19.63
N SER A 7 -0.14 -16.21 20.39
CA SER A 7 0.23 -15.01 21.14
C SER A 7 0.60 -13.89 20.18
N SER A 8 0.13 -12.66 20.41
CA SER A 8 0.47 -11.56 19.52
C SER A 8 1.98 -11.33 19.52
N PRO A 9 2.63 -11.15 18.36
CA PRO A 9 4.01 -10.70 18.36
C PRO A 9 4.14 -9.35 19.10
N TYR A 10 3.08 -8.55 19.17
CA TYR A 10 3.11 -7.22 19.77
C TYR A 10 2.91 -7.22 21.30
N ASP A 11 2.51 -8.33 21.93
CA ASP A 11 2.20 -8.38 23.39
C ASP A 11 3.44 -8.15 24.28
N ASN A 12 4.62 -8.57 23.81
CA ASN A 12 5.89 -8.35 24.50
C ASN A 12 6.68 -7.14 23.95
N TYR A 13 6.09 -6.38 23.02
CA TYR A 13 6.69 -5.15 22.50
C TYR A 13 6.36 -3.97 23.43
N THR A 14 7.11 -3.86 24.52
CA THR A 14 7.14 -2.63 25.31
C THR A 14 7.78 -1.51 24.50
N ASN A 15 6.96 -0.52 24.10
CA ASN A 15 7.28 0.78 23.49
C ASN A 15 8.77 1.03 23.20
N ASN A 16 9.24 0.55 22.06
CA ASN A 16 10.61 0.77 21.56
C ASN A 16 10.61 1.50 20.20
N TYR A 17 9.42 1.93 19.72
CA TYR A 17 9.27 2.62 18.44
C TYR A 17 10.12 3.91 18.41
N ASN A 18 9.91 4.79 19.40
CA ASN A 18 10.66 6.04 19.52
C ASN A 18 12.17 5.81 19.70
N ASP A 19 12.55 4.80 20.49
CA ASP A 19 13.96 4.49 20.77
C ASP A 19 14.70 3.96 19.53
N ARG A 20 14.07 3.09 18.72
CA ARG A 20 14.66 2.59 17.47
C ARG A 20 14.70 3.65 16.38
N ARG A 21 13.69 4.53 16.30
CA ARG A 21 13.68 5.67 15.36
C ARG A 21 14.72 6.74 15.73
N HIS A 22 14.93 6.98 17.03
CA HIS A 22 15.96 7.91 17.51
C HIS A 22 17.38 7.43 17.21
N GLN A 23 17.66 6.13 17.22
CA GLN A 23 18.99 5.61 16.87
C GLN A 23 19.36 5.87 15.40
N SER A 24 18.39 5.86 14.47
CA SER A 24 18.63 6.15 13.05
C SER A 24 18.65 7.64 12.69
N SER A 25 18.09 8.52 13.52
CA SER A 25 18.00 9.97 13.22
C SER A 25 19.31 10.76 13.35
N THR A 26 20.40 10.14 13.80
CA THR A 26 21.64 10.86 14.16
C THR A 26 22.56 11.23 12.97
N GLN A 27 22.19 10.91 11.72
CA GLN A 27 22.91 11.33 10.51
C GLN A 27 21.94 11.65 9.35
N GLN A 28 21.07 12.66 9.51
CA GLN A 28 20.31 13.17 8.36
C GLN A 28 21.19 14.10 7.50
N ASN A 29 21.73 13.56 6.40
CA ASN A 29 22.17 14.39 5.28
C ASN A 29 20.90 14.96 4.60
N PHE A 30 20.63 16.25 4.80
CA PHE A 30 19.52 16.92 4.14
C PHE A 30 19.76 16.95 2.62
N MET A 31 19.00 16.13 1.88
CA MET A 31 19.00 16.11 0.43
C MET A 31 18.34 17.39 -0.10
N SER A 32 19.00 18.06 -1.05
CA SER A 32 18.48 19.29 -1.64
C SER A 32 17.21 19.02 -2.46
N ASP A 33 16.35 20.04 -2.60
CA ASP A 33 15.13 19.95 -3.42
C ASP A 33 15.43 19.53 -4.87
N GLN A 34 16.58 19.95 -5.40
CA GLN A 34 17.04 19.57 -6.74
C GLN A 34 17.37 18.07 -6.83
N GLU A 35 18.07 17.52 -5.84
CA GLU A 35 18.38 16.10 -5.78
C GLU A 35 17.11 15.25 -5.59
N ARG A 36 16.19 15.68 -4.70
CA ARG A 36 14.89 15.00 -4.53
C ARG A 36 14.10 14.97 -5.84
N MET A 37 14.05 16.10 -6.56
CA MET A 37 13.40 16.19 -7.86
C MET A 37 14.06 15.26 -8.89
N ALA A 38 15.38 15.20 -8.95
CA ALA A 38 16.11 14.33 -9.87
C ALA A 38 15.82 12.84 -9.58
N LYS A 39 15.84 12.43 -8.31
CA LYS A 39 15.46 11.07 -7.91
C LYS A 39 14.01 10.75 -8.26
N PHE A 40 13.09 11.69 -8.03
CA PHE A 40 11.69 11.52 -8.41
C PHE A 40 11.53 11.31 -9.92
N GLN A 41 12.20 12.12 -10.76
CA GLN A 41 12.18 11.92 -12.22
C GLN A 41 12.75 10.55 -12.64
N GLN A 42 13.84 10.12 -12.00
CA GLN A 42 14.41 8.80 -12.23
C GLN A 42 13.44 7.68 -11.84
N PHE A 43 12.74 7.83 -10.73
CA PHE A 43 11.69 6.91 -10.27
C PHE A 43 10.56 6.80 -11.30
N ILE A 44 10.00 7.93 -11.75
CA ILE A 44 8.94 7.98 -12.77
C ILE A 44 9.37 7.26 -14.06
N HIS A 45 10.59 7.54 -14.54
CA HIS A 45 11.13 6.90 -15.74
C HIS A 45 11.35 5.39 -15.55
N ARG A 46 11.95 4.99 -14.42
CA ARG A 46 12.24 3.58 -14.09
C ARG A 46 10.99 2.72 -14.09
N TYR A 47 9.92 3.23 -13.49
CA TYR A 47 8.65 2.50 -13.34
C TYR A 47 7.62 2.78 -14.43
N LYS A 48 8.00 3.58 -15.44
CA LYS A 48 7.16 3.94 -16.60
C LYS A 48 5.83 4.55 -16.19
N ILE A 49 5.85 5.37 -15.14
CA ILE A 49 4.67 6.05 -14.63
C ILE A 49 4.26 7.14 -15.61
N ASN A 50 2.98 7.18 -15.94
CA ASN A 50 2.37 8.17 -16.82
C ASN A 50 2.51 9.58 -16.21
N ALA A 51 2.73 10.59 -17.05
CA ALA A 51 2.87 11.99 -16.62
C ALA A 51 1.69 12.49 -15.76
N THR A 52 0.45 12.10 -16.07
CA THR A 52 -0.75 12.40 -15.27
C THR A 52 -0.62 11.84 -13.86
N PHE A 53 -0.29 10.56 -13.75
CA PHE A 53 -0.11 9.84 -12.48
C PHE A 53 1.04 10.46 -11.68
N ALA A 54 2.18 10.70 -12.34
CA ALA A 54 3.36 11.32 -11.75
C ALA A 54 3.09 12.72 -11.16
N SER A 55 2.24 13.50 -11.82
CA SER A 55 1.90 14.84 -11.34
C SER A 55 1.07 14.83 -10.05
N LYS A 56 0.09 13.93 -9.98
CA LYS A 56 -0.78 13.75 -8.81
C LYS A 56 -0.04 13.08 -7.66
N LEU A 57 0.92 12.20 -7.97
CA LEU A 57 1.74 11.52 -6.96
C LEU A 57 2.49 12.49 -6.04
N ARG A 58 2.81 13.71 -6.51
CA ARG A 58 3.38 14.76 -5.66
C ARG A 58 2.48 15.18 -4.50
N GLY A 59 1.17 14.91 -4.59
CA GLY A 59 0.22 15.12 -3.50
C GLY A 59 0.49 14.27 -2.25
N LEU A 60 1.36 13.26 -2.35
CA LEU A 60 1.88 12.50 -1.21
C LEU A 60 2.95 13.25 -0.41
N ASP A 61 3.45 14.38 -0.89
CA ASP A 61 4.47 15.13 -0.15
C ASP A 61 3.96 15.47 1.27
N GLY A 62 4.81 15.19 2.26
CA GLY A 62 4.47 15.33 3.67
C GLY A 62 3.54 14.26 4.25
N TYR A 63 3.20 13.19 3.54
CA TYR A 63 2.56 12.02 4.16
C TYR A 63 3.59 11.16 4.90
N GLU A 64 3.16 10.55 5.99
CA GLU A 64 3.76 9.32 6.51
C GLU A 64 3.17 8.13 5.78
N ILE A 65 3.99 7.18 5.34
CA ILE A 65 3.51 5.96 4.68
C ILE A 65 3.80 4.75 5.58
N VAL A 66 2.78 3.96 5.84
CA VAL A 66 2.90 2.66 6.52
C VAL A 66 2.37 1.57 5.61
N PHE A 67 3.12 0.48 5.49
CA PHE A 67 2.71 -0.70 4.74
C PHE A 67 2.46 -1.87 5.70
N ILE A 68 1.26 -2.44 5.71
CA ILE A 68 0.92 -3.64 6.47
C ILE A 68 0.87 -4.81 5.49
N CYS A 69 1.75 -5.79 5.70
CA CYS A 69 1.85 -6.98 4.87
C CYS A 69 1.25 -8.19 5.59
N ASP A 70 0.29 -8.85 4.94
CA ASP A 70 -0.11 -10.20 5.28
C ASP A 70 1.04 -11.17 5.00
N ASP A 71 1.54 -11.82 6.04
CA ASP A 71 2.58 -12.84 5.99
C ASP A 71 2.09 -14.22 6.40
N SER A 72 0.77 -14.43 6.33
CA SER A 72 0.14 -15.74 6.54
C SER A 72 0.49 -16.72 5.40
N SER A 73 0.24 -18.01 5.63
CA SER A 73 0.62 -19.06 4.67
C SER A 73 -0.12 -18.99 3.33
N SER A 74 -1.32 -18.41 3.28
CA SER A 74 -2.12 -18.25 2.05
C SER A 74 -1.40 -17.37 1.02
N MET A 75 -0.59 -16.41 1.48
CA MET A 75 0.22 -15.54 0.63
C MET A 75 1.31 -16.29 -0.17
N ASN A 76 1.58 -17.55 0.14
CA ASN A 76 2.47 -18.39 -0.65
C ASN A 76 1.78 -19.12 -1.82
N THR A 77 0.48 -18.87 -2.05
CA THR A 77 -0.28 -19.40 -3.19
C THR A 77 0.28 -18.85 -4.49
N GLU A 78 0.45 -19.72 -5.48
CA GLU A 78 0.91 -19.35 -6.84
C GLU A 78 -0.20 -18.66 -7.62
N LEU A 79 0.14 -17.60 -8.36
CA LEU A 79 -0.80 -16.90 -9.23
C LEU A 79 -1.10 -17.76 -10.47
N SER A 80 -2.38 -18.03 -10.74
CA SER A 80 -2.80 -19.00 -11.78
C SER A 80 -2.28 -18.68 -13.19
N ASP A 81 -2.22 -17.39 -13.52
CA ASP A 81 -2.12 -16.91 -14.91
C ASP A 81 -0.69 -16.69 -15.42
N VAL A 82 0.33 -17.04 -14.63
CA VAL A 82 1.75 -16.77 -14.95
C VAL A 82 2.53 -18.06 -15.26
N SER A 83 1.85 -19.21 -15.25
CA SER A 83 2.46 -20.51 -15.48
C SER A 83 2.77 -20.72 -16.97
N GLY A 84 4.06 -20.81 -17.30
CA GLY A 84 4.55 -21.37 -18.55
C GLY A 84 5.26 -22.70 -18.26
N PRO A 85 5.45 -23.60 -19.24
CA PRO A 85 6.02 -24.94 -19.02
C PRO A 85 7.42 -24.95 -18.40
N TYR A 86 8.10 -23.80 -18.35
CA TYR A 86 9.48 -23.65 -17.84
C TYR A 86 9.65 -22.55 -16.79
N LYS A 87 8.56 -21.93 -16.30
CA LYS A 87 8.64 -20.83 -15.32
C LYS A 87 7.68 -21.08 -14.17
N LYS A 88 8.23 -21.21 -12.96
CA LYS A 88 7.43 -21.25 -11.73
C LYS A 88 6.62 -19.94 -11.64
N ALA A 89 5.32 -20.07 -11.40
CA ALA A 89 4.48 -18.90 -11.20
C ALA A 89 4.94 -18.16 -9.93
N PRO A 90 5.03 -16.82 -9.95
CA PRO A 90 5.21 -16.03 -8.75
C PRO A 90 4.05 -16.29 -7.78
N THR A 91 4.33 -16.25 -6.49
CA THR A 91 3.30 -16.30 -5.45
C THR A 91 2.70 -14.92 -5.20
N ARG A 92 1.56 -14.86 -4.50
CA ARG A 92 0.94 -13.60 -4.01
C ARG A 92 1.97 -12.75 -3.26
N TRP A 93 2.78 -13.37 -2.39
CA TRP A 93 3.88 -12.73 -1.68
C TRP A 93 4.99 -12.19 -2.60
N ASN A 94 5.26 -12.84 -3.74
CA ASN A 94 6.23 -12.31 -4.70
C ASN A 94 5.75 -11.02 -5.34
N GLU A 95 4.46 -10.93 -5.70
CA GLU A 95 3.87 -9.71 -6.26
C GLU A 95 3.76 -8.60 -5.20
N LEU A 96 3.38 -8.94 -3.97
CA LEU A 96 3.39 -7.99 -2.85
C LEU A 96 4.80 -7.40 -2.64
N LYS A 97 5.86 -8.23 -2.62
CA LYS A 97 7.23 -7.71 -2.49
C LYS A 97 7.64 -6.80 -3.64
N GLN A 98 7.18 -7.06 -4.86
CA GLN A 98 7.41 -6.15 -5.97
C GLN A 98 6.71 -4.81 -5.72
N THR A 99 5.46 -4.81 -5.26
CA THR A 99 4.72 -3.59 -4.90
C THR A 99 5.43 -2.80 -3.80
N VAL A 100 5.78 -3.45 -2.68
CA VAL A 100 6.47 -2.80 -1.56
C VAL A 100 7.83 -2.25 -2.01
N SER A 101 8.55 -2.94 -2.89
CA SER A 101 9.82 -2.44 -3.46
C SER A 101 9.67 -1.11 -4.18
N ILE A 102 8.61 -0.95 -4.99
CA ILE A 102 8.33 0.32 -5.66
C ILE A 102 7.96 1.40 -4.65
N VAL A 103 7.19 1.06 -3.61
CA VAL A 103 6.82 2.02 -2.56
C VAL A 103 8.05 2.46 -1.73
N VAL A 104 8.99 1.55 -1.43
CA VAL A 104 10.26 1.88 -0.77
C VAL A 104 11.10 2.81 -1.65
N ASP A 105 11.23 2.50 -2.94
CA ASP A 105 11.95 3.35 -3.89
C ASP A 105 11.31 4.76 -3.96
N LEU A 106 9.98 4.86 -3.95
CA LEU A 106 9.27 6.14 -3.89
C LEU A 106 9.53 6.87 -2.56
N ALA A 107 9.40 6.16 -1.43
CA ALA A 107 9.62 6.72 -0.10
C ALA A 107 11.02 7.34 -0.02
N SER A 108 12.05 6.71 -0.59
CA SER A 108 13.41 7.26 -0.66
C SER A 108 13.53 8.61 -1.40
N THR A 109 12.51 9.01 -2.16
CA THR A 109 12.43 10.31 -2.85
C THR A 109 11.60 11.37 -2.11
N LEU A 110 10.67 10.95 -1.25
CA LEU A 110 9.68 11.82 -0.58
C LEU A 110 9.88 11.90 0.95
N ASP A 111 10.19 10.78 1.60
CA ASP A 111 10.39 10.65 3.03
C ASP A 111 11.85 10.24 3.34
N PRO A 112 12.67 11.14 3.92
CA PRO A 112 14.05 10.82 4.26
C PRO A 112 14.19 9.73 5.34
N ASP A 113 13.14 9.46 6.12
CA ASP A 113 13.18 8.46 7.19
C ASP A 113 12.96 7.03 6.68
N GLY A 114 12.42 6.84 5.47
CA GLY A 114 12.13 5.53 4.87
C GLY A 114 10.69 5.04 5.11
N LEU A 115 10.43 3.76 4.83
CA LEU A 115 9.09 3.16 4.94
C LEU A 115 8.98 2.26 6.18
N ASP A 116 7.93 2.44 6.98
CA ASP A 116 7.62 1.52 8.07
C ASP A 116 6.72 0.38 7.57
N VAL A 117 7.19 -0.86 7.74
CA VAL A 117 6.51 -2.09 7.29
C VAL A 117 6.09 -2.92 8.49
N TYR A 118 4.78 -3.07 8.67
CA TYR A 118 4.17 -3.92 9.68
C TYR A 118 3.76 -5.25 9.07
N PHE A 119 3.67 -6.26 9.92
CA PHE A 119 3.25 -7.60 9.52
C PHE A 119 2.15 -8.12 10.42
N LEU A 120 1.33 -9.02 9.90
CA LEU A 120 0.25 -9.64 10.67
C LEU A 120 0.80 -10.57 11.77
N ASN A 121 1.80 -11.37 11.44
CA ASN A 121 2.28 -12.48 12.28
C ASN A 121 3.74 -12.33 12.78
N ARG A 122 4.42 -11.22 12.48
CA ARG A 122 5.76 -10.91 13.01
C ARG A 122 5.93 -9.44 13.39
N GLN A 123 7.14 -9.12 13.85
CA GLN A 123 7.51 -7.77 14.25
C GLN A 123 7.66 -6.81 13.07
N PRO A 124 7.31 -5.53 13.26
CA PRO A 124 7.49 -4.53 12.23
C PRO A 124 8.99 -4.28 11.95
N MET A 125 9.26 -3.84 10.73
CA MET A 125 10.54 -3.29 10.30
C MET A 125 10.35 -1.80 10.04
N TYR A 126 11.20 -0.98 10.63
CA TYR A 126 11.08 0.46 10.58
C TYR A 126 12.15 1.06 9.68
N ASN A 127 11.84 2.19 9.04
CA ASN A 127 12.78 2.93 8.20
C ASN A 127 13.41 2.07 7.09
N VAL A 128 12.61 1.19 6.47
CA VAL A 128 13.08 0.32 5.39
C VAL A 128 13.47 1.20 4.19
N GLN A 129 14.71 1.03 3.72
CA GLN A 129 15.27 1.80 2.60
C GLN A 129 15.54 0.94 1.37
N SER A 130 15.57 -0.39 1.53
CA SER A 130 15.60 -1.35 0.42
C SER A 130 14.60 -2.47 0.63
N SER A 131 13.92 -2.88 -0.45
CA SER A 131 13.10 -4.10 -0.44
C SER A 131 13.87 -5.38 -0.20
N GLU A 132 15.20 -5.37 -0.34
CA GLU A 132 16.05 -6.54 -0.05
C GLU A 132 16.04 -6.88 1.45
N GLU A 133 15.69 -5.91 2.30
CA GLU A 133 15.47 -6.10 3.73
C GLU A 133 14.21 -6.94 4.02
N LEU A 134 13.27 -7.03 3.05
CA LEU A 134 12.06 -7.84 3.17
C LEU A 134 12.39 -9.34 3.00
N THR A 135 12.59 -10.02 4.13
CA THR A 135 12.83 -11.47 4.14
C THR A 135 11.59 -12.27 3.71
N ASN A 136 11.82 -13.37 2.98
CA ASN A 136 10.79 -14.35 2.58
C ASN A 136 10.36 -15.25 3.75
N ILE A 137 9.95 -14.66 4.85
CA ILE A 137 9.39 -15.41 5.97
C ILE A 137 7.88 -15.42 5.78
N ILE A 138 7.30 -16.61 5.67
CA ILE A 138 5.86 -16.84 5.69
C ILE A 138 5.56 -17.62 6.95
N ILE A 139 4.55 -17.19 7.69
CA ILE A 139 4.19 -17.75 9.00
C ILE A 139 2.81 -18.38 8.88
N SER A 140 2.68 -19.62 9.35
CA SER A 140 1.35 -20.19 9.55
C SER A 140 0.72 -19.49 10.76
N GLY A 141 -0.33 -18.72 10.52
CA GLY A 141 -0.94 -17.86 11.54
C GLY A 141 -2.26 -17.26 11.05
N PRO A 142 -3.01 -16.61 11.96
CA PRO A 142 -4.26 -15.93 11.62
C PRO A 142 -4.00 -14.66 10.77
N THR A 143 -5.09 -13.94 10.49
CA THR A 143 -5.12 -12.66 9.75
C THR A 143 -5.62 -11.52 10.66
N PRO A 144 -4.92 -11.19 11.77
CA PRO A 144 -5.38 -10.26 12.81
C PRO A 144 -5.25 -8.78 12.42
N ILE A 145 -5.87 -8.39 11.31
CA ILE A 145 -5.77 -7.05 10.70
C ILE A 145 -6.10 -5.94 11.70
N VAL A 146 -7.22 -6.05 12.42
CA VAL A 146 -7.68 -5.01 13.35
C VAL A 146 -6.69 -4.78 14.49
N ARG A 147 -6.05 -5.84 14.97
CA ARG A 147 -5.02 -5.76 16.01
C ARG A 147 -3.82 -4.95 15.53
N VAL A 148 -3.34 -5.24 14.32
CA VAL A 148 -2.19 -4.52 13.73
C VAL A 148 -2.54 -3.08 13.41
N LEU A 149 -3.73 -2.80 12.88
CA LEU A 149 -4.17 -1.43 12.61
C LEU A 149 -4.21 -0.57 13.89
N ARG A 150 -4.73 -1.11 15.00
CA ARG A 150 -4.69 -0.42 16.30
C ARG A 150 -3.26 -0.17 16.78
N GLN A 151 -2.35 -1.12 16.53
CA GLN A 151 -0.95 -0.97 16.88
C GLN A 151 -0.28 0.14 16.04
N VAL A 152 -0.56 0.21 14.73
CA VAL A 152 -0.07 1.31 13.86
C VAL A 152 -0.55 2.66 14.38
N LEU A 153 -1.84 2.81 14.71
CA LEU A 153 -2.36 4.08 15.26
C LEU A 153 -1.71 4.45 16.60
N LYS A 154 -1.40 3.47 17.44
CA LYS A 154 -0.70 3.67 18.71
C LYS A 154 0.73 4.15 18.48
N ASP A 155 1.47 3.49 17.59
CA ASP A 155 2.87 3.79 17.31
C ASP A 155 3.02 5.14 16.59
N LYS A 156 2.11 5.44 15.65
CA LYS A 156 2.12 6.66 14.82
C LYS A 156 1.34 7.85 15.40
N ARG A 157 0.93 7.76 16.67
CA ARG A 157 0.05 8.77 17.30
C ARG A 157 0.60 10.20 17.23
N ASN A 158 1.92 10.36 17.27
CA ASN A 158 2.57 11.67 17.26
C ASN A 158 2.68 12.20 15.83
N GLU A 159 3.02 11.32 14.89
CA GLU A 159 3.14 11.59 13.46
C GLU A 159 1.80 12.04 12.88
N ILE A 160 0.70 11.39 13.26
CA ILE A 160 -0.66 11.76 12.84
C ILE A 160 -1.01 13.21 13.22
N GLN A 161 -0.45 13.74 14.32
CA GLN A 161 -0.66 15.13 14.73
C GLN A 161 0.13 16.13 13.86
N GLN A 162 1.27 15.71 13.31
CA GLN A 162 2.17 16.57 12.55
C GLN A 162 1.93 16.48 11.05
N ARG A 163 1.73 15.27 10.54
CA ARG A 163 1.50 14.94 9.13
C ARG A 163 0.29 14.01 8.96
N LYS A 164 -0.12 13.78 7.71
CA LYS A 164 -1.12 12.75 7.37
C LYS A 164 -0.46 11.38 7.35
N LEU A 165 -1.21 10.32 7.60
CA LEU A 165 -0.74 8.93 7.62
C LEU A 165 -1.49 8.12 6.56
N LEU A 166 -0.81 7.70 5.49
CA LEU A 166 -1.33 6.73 4.54
C LEU A 166 -1.03 5.32 5.04
N ILE A 167 -2.09 4.51 5.17
CA ILE A 167 -1.96 3.09 5.51
C ILE A 167 -2.27 2.26 4.27
N LEU A 168 -1.31 1.46 3.83
CA LEU A 168 -1.46 0.45 2.79
C LEU A 168 -1.61 -0.92 3.46
N LEU A 169 -2.71 -1.61 3.24
CA LEU A 169 -2.98 -2.92 3.84
C LEU A 169 -3.08 -3.97 2.74
N ALA A 170 -2.08 -4.84 2.61
CA ALA A 170 -2.09 -5.95 1.66
C ALA A 170 -2.47 -7.26 2.35
N THR A 171 -3.49 -7.94 1.84
CA THR A 171 -3.97 -9.24 2.36
C THR A 171 -4.67 -10.04 1.26
N ASP A 172 -4.71 -11.36 1.40
CA ASP A 172 -5.39 -12.27 0.47
C ASP A 172 -6.60 -12.98 1.09
N GLY A 173 -7.09 -12.51 2.24
CA GLY A 173 -8.15 -13.20 2.96
C GLY A 173 -8.96 -12.35 3.94
N VAL A 174 -9.84 -13.07 4.65
CA VAL A 174 -10.78 -12.50 5.62
C VAL A 174 -10.06 -12.13 6.91
N PRO A 175 -10.28 -10.92 7.48
CA PRO A 175 -9.74 -10.57 8.78
C PRO A 175 -10.23 -11.55 9.85
N THR A 176 -9.35 -11.96 10.75
CA THR A 176 -9.67 -12.85 11.87
C THR A 176 -9.21 -12.26 13.21
N ASP A 177 -9.61 -12.86 14.32
CA ASP A 177 -8.96 -12.65 15.62
C ASP A 177 -7.72 -13.55 15.76
N ASP A 178 -7.00 -13.47 16.89
CA ASP A 178 -5.81 -14.29 17.13
C ASP A 178 -6.12 -15.79 17.29
N ASN A 179 -7.40 -16.18 17.34
CA ASN A 179 -7.87 -17.58 17.32
C ASN A 179 -8.33 -18.02 15.93
N GLY A 180 -8.14 -17.19 14.89
CA GLY A 180 -8.55 -17.48 13.52
C GLY A 180 -10.07 -17.35 13.27
N GLN A 181 -10.83 -16.75 14.19
CA GLN A 181 -12.27 -16.53 13.99
C GLN A 181 -12.51 -15.27 13.14
N PRO A 182 -13.37 -15.30 12.10
CA PRO A 182 -13.64 -14.14 11.25
C PRO A 182 -14.06 -12.88 12.03
N ARG A 183 -13.59 -11.71 11.56
CA ARG A 183 -13.79 -10.38 12.16
C ARG A 183 -14.00 -9.28 11.11
N ILE A 184 -14.81 -9.57 10.08
CA ILE A 184 -15.18 -8.60 9.03
C ILE A 184 -15.81 -7.34 9.65
N ASP A 185 -16.83 -7.52 10.50
CA ASP A 185 -17.50 -6.40 11.18
C ASP A 185 -16.54 -5.59 12.05
N GLY A 186 -15.56 -6.27 12.66
CA GLY A 186 -14.52 -5.62 13.46
C GLY A 186 -13.63 -4.71 12.62
N LEU A 187 -13.24 -5.14 11.42
CA LEU A 187 -12.49 -4.32 10.48
C LEU A 187 -13.31 -3.12 9.99
N ARG A 188 -14.58 -3.35 9.63
CA ARG A 188 -15.49 -2.28 9.21
C ARG A 188 -15.67 -1.23 10.31
N GLN A 189 -15.89 -1.68 11.55
CA GLN A 189 -16.03 -0.82 12.73
C GLN A 189 -14.77 0.01 12.96
N PHE A 190 -13.59 -0.61 12.84
CA PHE A 190 -12.31 0.10 12.97
C PHE A 190 -12.20 1.24 11.94
N LEU A 191 -12.44 0.94 10.66
CA LEU A 191 -12.29 1.88 9.55
C LEU A 191 -13.22 3.11 9.64
N LEU A 192 -14.42 2.92 10.20
CA LEU A 192 -15.41 3.99 10.40
C LEU A 192 -15.16 4.81 11.67
N TYR A 193 -14.85 4.13 12.78
CA TYR A 193 -15.00 4.72 14.12
C TYR A 193 -13.70 4.85 14.92
N GLU A 194 -12.73 3.95 14.72
CA GLU A 194 -11.47 3.96 15.47
C GLU A 194 -10.35 4.72 14.74
N ARG A 195 -10.37 4.70 13.40
CA ARG A 195 -9.47 5.48 12.55
C ARG A 195 -9.79 6.98 12.65
N LYS A 196 -9.11 7.69 13.55
CA LYS A 196 -9.32 9.12 13.80
C LYS A 196 -8.01 9.91 13.90
N PRO A 197 -7.95 11.15 13.34
CA PRO A 197 -8.99 11.79 12.54
C PRO A 197 -9.02 11.24 11.10
N ILE A 198 -10.21 10.90 10.60
CA ILE A 198 -10.40 10.10 9.36
C ILE A 198 -9.88 10.81 8.09
N ASP A 199 -9.90 12.14 8.08
CA ASP A 199 -9.41 12.99 7.00
C ASP A 199 -7.87 13.03 6.89
N ARG A 200 -7.18 12.59 7.93
CA ARG A 200 -5.71 12.51 7.96
C ARG A 200 -5.18 11.09 7.82
N ILE A 201 -6.04 10.08 7.79
CA ILE A 201 -5.64 8.67 7.78
C ILE A 201 -6.32 7.93 6.62
N PRO A 202 -6.00 8.25 5.35
CA PRO A 202 -6.46 7.45 4.23
C PRO A 202 -5.92 6.02 4.33
N VAL A 203 -6.72 5.06 3.86
CA VAL A 203 -6.37 3.64 3.84
C VAL A 203 -6.59 3.12 2.43
N THR A 204 -5.65 2.34 1.91
CA THR A 204 -5.86 1.53 0.71
C THR A 204 -5.73 0.06 1.10
N ILE A 205 -6.73 -0.75 0.77
CA ILE A 205 -6.67 -2.21 0.91
C ILE A 205 -6.27 -2.79 -0.44
N ILE A 206 -5.22 -3.60 -0.46
CA ILE A 206 -4.68 -4.23 -1.66
C ILE A 206 -5.03 -5.71 -1.59
N ALA A 207 -5.97 -6.14 -2.43
CA ALA A 207 -6.34 -7.55 -2.53
C ALA A 207 -5.21 -8.31 -3.24
N CYS A 208 -4.58 -9.21 -2.50
CA CYS A 208 -3.45 -10.02 -2.97
C CYS A 208 -3.92 -11.39 -3.46
N THR A 209 -5.09 -11.49 -4.08
CA THR A 209 -5.71 -12.74 -4.49
C THR A 209 -6.38 -12.58 -5.85
N ASP A 210 -6.36 -13.67 -6.62
CA ASP A 210 -7.10 -13.89 -7.86
C ASP A 210 -8.47 -14.55 -7.61
N ASP A 211 -8.79 -14.81 -6.34
CA ASP A 211 -10.08 -15.33 -5.87
C ASP A 211 -10.95 -14.19 -5.31
N ASP A 212 -11.85 -13.69 -6.15
CA ASP A 212 -12.77 -12.60 -5.85
C ASP A 212 -13.75 -12.95 -4.71
N GLU A 213 -14.09 -14.23 -4.50
CA GLU A 213 -15.07 -14.63 -3.49
C GLU A 213 -14.56 -14.35 -2.07
N CYS A 214 -13.27 -14.63 -1.83
CA CYS A 214 -12.62 -14.40 -0.54
C CYS A 214 -12.60 -12.92 -0.12
N MET A 215 -12.64 -12.00 -1.09
CA MET A 215 -12.58 -10.55 -0.86
C MET A 215 -13.92 -9.83 -1.08
N SER A 216 -14.96 -10.56 -1.47
CA SER A 216 -16.32 -10.03 -1.70
C SER A 216 -16.92 -9.20 -0.55
N TYR A 217 -16.42 -9.39 0.68
CA TYR A 217 -16.84 -8.59 1.83
C TYR A 217 -16.42 -7.12 1.76
N LEU A 218 -15.41 -6.79 0.95
CA LEU A 218 -14.93 -5.41 0.71
C LEU A 218 -15.75 -4.66 -0.33
N ASN A 219 -16.63 -5.35 -1.08
CA ASN A 219 -17.40 -4.74 -2.15
C ASN A 219 -18.17 -3.50 -1.65
N ASN A 220 -17.96 -2.37 -2.33
CA ASN A 220 -18.56 -1.06 -2.04
C ASN A 220 -18.11 -0.40 -0.72
N TRP A 221 -17.07 -0.91 -0.05
CA TRP A 221 -16.58 -0.25 1.17
C TRP A 221 -15.90 1.09 0.86
N ASP A 222 -15.17 1.18 -0.24
CA ASP A 222 -14.66 2.42 -0.85
C ASP A 222 -15.75 3.51 -1.04
N LYS A 223 -16.97 3.11 -1.42
CA LYS A 223 -18.13 4.02 -1.59
C LYS A 223 -18.71 4.49 -0.25
N ASP A 224 -18.71 3.62 0.75
CA ASP A 224 -19.40 3.85 2.03
C ASP A 224 -18.47 4.37 3.15
N ILE A 225 -17.16 4.21 3.00
CA ILE A 225 -16.16 4.55 4.02
C ILE A 225 -15.26 5.68 3.47
N PRO A 226 -15.27 6.87 4.08
CA PRO A 226 -14.46 7.99 3.59
C PRO A 226 -12.97 7.68 3.54
N ASN A 227 -12.29 8.15 2.48
CA ASN A 227 -10.84 8.00 2.29
C ASN A 227 -10.39 6.53 2.44
N LEU A 228 -11.17 5.62 1.88
CA LEU A 228 -10.84 4.21 1.73
C LEU A 228 -10.85 3.92 0.23
N ASP A 229 -9.86 3.15 -0.22
CA ASP A 229 -9.82 2.57 -1.55
C ASP A 229 -9.56 1.06 -1.42
N VAL A 230 -10.08 0.28 -2.35
CA VAL A 230 -9.87 -1.16 -2.44
C VAL A 230 -9.38 -1.44 -3.85
N VAL A 231 -8.16 -1.97 -3.94
CA VAL A 231 -7.48 -2.19 -5.22
C VAL A 231 -7.23 -3.69 -5.38
N ASP A 232 -7.64 -4.24 -6.51
CA ASP A 232 -7.41 -5.63 -6.86
C ASP A 232 -5.97 -5.90 -7.28
N ASP A 233 -5.62 -7.17 -7.51
CA ASP A 233 -4.31 -7.50 -8.07
C ASP A 233 -4.11 -6.80 -9.43
N TYR A 234 -2.85 -6.53 -9.78
CA TYR A 234 -2.51 -5.74 -10.97
C TYR A 234 -3.18 -6.23 -12.26
N ARG A 235 -3.39 -7.55 -12.44
CA ARG A 235 -4.00 -8.08 -13.66
C ARG A 235 -5.48 -7.77 -13.71
N ASN A 236 -6.20 -7.98 -12.61
CA ASN A 236 -7.63 -7.72 -12.54
C ASN A 236 -7.91 -6.21 -12.59
N GLU A 237 -7.21 -5.42 -11.79
CA GLU A 237 -7.27 -3.96 -11.82
C GLU A 237 -7.02 -3.40 -13.25
N LYS A 238 -5.98 -3.89 -13.92
CA LYS A 238 -5.69 -3.48 -15.30
C LYS A 238 -6.80 -3.88 -16.27
N LYS A 239 -7.38 -5.09 -16.14
CA LYS A 239 -8.48 -5.53 -17.01
C LYS A 239 -9.68 -4.59 -16.84
N GLU A 240 -10.01 -4.22 -15.61
CA GLU A 240 -11.13 -3.34 -15.28
C GLU A 240 -10.92 -1.93 -15.82
N ILE A 241 -9.78 -1.31 -15.53
CA ILE A 241 -9.42 0.01 -16.10
C ILE A 241 -9.51 -0.01 -17.63
N LEU A 242 -8.97 -1.03 -18.30
CA LEU A 242 -9.02 -1.11 -19.76
C LEU A 242 -10.44 -1.33 -20.29
N SER A 243 -11.35 -1.89 -19.49
CA SER A 243 -12.76 -2.06 -19.85
C SER A 243 -13.51 -0.72 -19.89
N TYR A 244 -13.18 0.20 -18.98
CA TYR A 244 -13.80 1.53 -18.90
C TYR A 244 -13.08 2.60 -19.72
N GLN A 245 -11.74 2.65 -19.65
CA GLN A 245 -10.93 3.67 -20.33
C GLN A 245 -10.64 3.30 -21.81
N GLY A 246 -10.67 2.01 -22.13
CA GLY A 246 -10.41 1.46 -23.45
C GLY A 246 -9.03 0.80 -23.57
N LYS A 247 -8.91 -0.14 -24.52
CA LYS A 247 -7.76 -1.04 -24.69
C LYS A 247 -6.40 -0.35 -24.90
N SER A 248 -6.40 0.90 -25.35
CA SER A 248 -5.17 1.68 -25.59
C SER A 248 -4.77 2.56 -24.40
N PHE A 249 -5.51 2.53 -23.30
CA PHE A 249 -5.18 3.34 -22.13
C PHE A 249 -3.83 2.89 -21.53
N PRO A 250 -2.87 3.81 -21.35
CA PRO A 250 -1.57 3.49 -20.81
C PRO A 250 -1.69 3.22 -19.30
N PHE A 251 -1.49 1.96 -18.91
CA PHE A 251 -1.47 1.55 -17.51
C PHE A 251 -0.35 0.53 -17.29
N SER A 252 0.77 1.03 -16.76
CA SER A 252 1.93 0.25 -16.37
C SER A 252 1.78 -0.30 -14.95
N TYR A 253 2.70 -1.17 -14.54
CA TYR A 253 2.77 -1.61 -13.14
C TYR A 253 3.15 -0.46 -12.20
N GLY A 254 3.93 0.53 -12.69
CA GLY A 254 4.20 1.75 -11.91
C GLY A 254 2.93 2.57 -11.69
N ASP A 255 2.08 2.69 -12.71
CA ASP A 255 0.78 3.38 -12.61
C ASP A 255 -0.15 2.70 -11.60
N TYR A 256 -0.14 1.37 -11.57
CA TYR A 256 -0.84 0.57 -10.56
C TYR A 256 -0.38 0.88 -9.13
N VAL A 257 0.94 0.94 -8.88
CA VAL A 257 1.45 1.32 -7.56
C VAL A 257 1.08 2.76 -7.20
N VAL A 258 1.05 3.67 -8.17
CA VAL A 258 0.57 5.04 -7.93
C VAL A 258 -0.92 5.07 -7.61
N LYS A 259 -1.75 4.26 -8.28
CA LYS A 259 -3.17 4.10 -7.92
C LYS A 259 -3.30 3.63 -6.47
N ILE A 260 -2.59 2.57 -6.07
CA ILE A 260 -2.57 2.07 -4.67
C ILE A 260 -2.27 3.20 -3.67
N LEU A 261 -1.30 4.04 -3.98
CA LEU A 261 -0.88 5.12 -3.09
C LEU A 261 -1.89 6.27 -3.03
N MET A 262 -2.63 6.50 -4.11
CA MET A 262 -3.42 7.72 -4.29
C MET A 262 -4.93 7.50 -4.24
N GLY A 263 -5.45 6.29 -4.43
CA GLY A 263 -6.90 6.08 -4.55
C GLY A 263 -7.68 6.50 -3.31
N GLY A 264 -7.17 6.19 -2.11
CA GLY A 264 -7.75 6.68 -0.85
C GLY A 264 -7.57 8.18 -0.58
N ILE A 265 -6.87 8.91 -1.46
CA ILE A 265 -6.48 10.33 -1.31
C ILE A 265 -7.13 11.22 -2.37
N ASP A 266 -7.12 10.78 -3.63
CA ASP A 266 -7.59 11.51 -4.80
C ASP A 266 -8.59 10.64 -5.57
N PRO A 267 -9.91 10.96 -5.49
CA PRO A 267 -10.97 10.19 -6.13
C PRO A 267 -10.80 10.00 -7.64
N TRP A 268 -9.94 10.80 -8.30
CA TRP A 268 -9.66 10.58 -9.71
C TRP A 268 -9.10 9.19 -10.01
N PHE A 269 -8.30 8.63 -9.09
CA PHE A 269 -7.71 7.29 -9.26
C PHE A 269 -8.71 6.16 -9.05
N ASP A 270 -9.61 6.32 -8.08
CA ASP A 270 -10.74 5.43 -7.79
C ASP A 270 -11.71 5.38 -8.99
N LEU A 271 -11.94 6.49 -9.68
CA LEU A 271 -12.86 6.52 -10.81
C LEU A 271 -12.33 5.85 -12.10
N LEU A 272 -11.07 5.42 -12.16
CA LEU A 272 -10.45 4.87 -13.39
C LEU A 272 -10.99 3.49 -13.78
N ASP A 273 -11.46 2.72 -12.81
CA ASP A 273 -12.01 1.37 -12.92
C ASP A 273 -13.52 1.35 -12.68
N GLU A 274 -14.15 2.49 -12.37
CA GLU A 274 -15.61 2.57 -12.24
C GLU A 274 -16.32 3.17 -13.47
N ARG A 275 -15.66 4.10 -14.18
CA ARG A 275 -16.27 4.80 -15.32
C ARG A 275 -15.24 5.36 -16.27
N LYS A 276 -15.67 5.67 -17.50
CA LYS A 276 -14.83 6.41 -18.43
C LYS A 276 -14.57 7.83 -17.93
N ILE A 277 -13.30 8.21 -17.82
CA ILE A 277 -12.90 9.58 -17.51
C ILE A 277 -12.96 10.42 -18.79
N SER A 278 -13.52 11.63 -18.70
CA SER A 278 -13.56 12.53 -19.86
C SER A 278 -12.17 13.05 -20.21
N THR A 279 -11.97 13.42 -21.47
CA THR A 279 -10.71 14.03 -21.93
C THR A 279 -10.38 15.29 -21.12
N ASP A 280 -11.38 16.10 -20.78
CA ASP A 280 -11.19 17.30 -19.95
C ASP A 280 -10.74 16.96 -18.52
N GLU A 281 -11.31 15.94 -17.88
CA GLU A 281 -10.90 15.48 -16.54
C GLU A 281 -9.49 14.92 -16.55
N TYR A 282 -9.14 14.17 -17.61
CA TYR A 282 -7.80 13.66 -17.81
C TYR A 282 -6.80 14.81 -18.05
N GLU A 283 -7.12 15.77 -18.93
CA GLU A 283 -6.26 16.92 -19.23
C GLU A 283 -6.09 17.88 -18.05
N ARG A 284 -7.12 18.09 -17.22
CA ARG A 284 -6.96 18.85 -15.96
C ARG A 284 -6.06 18.13 -14.96
N SER A 285 -6.08 16.81 -15.01
CA SER A 285 -5.26 15.93 -14.17
C SER A 285 -3.82 15.79 -14.69
N SER A 286 -3.60 16.05 -15.98
CA SER A 286 -2.29 16.12 -16.61
C SER A 286 -1.81 17.57 -16.65
N PRO A 287 -0.90 18.04 -15.78
CA PRO A 287 -0.30 19.34 -16.02
C PRO A 287 0.30 19.31 -17.42
N ARG A 288 0.05 20.36 -18.22
CA ARG A 288 0.76 20.58 -19.48
C ARG A 288 2.23 20.73 -19.13
N ILE A 289 2.97 19.63 -19.13
CA ILE A 289 4.42 19.66 -19.05
C ILE A 289 4.85 20.28 -20.38
N THR A 290 5.06 21.59 -20.40
CA THR A 290 5.93 22.20 -21.38
C THR A 290 7.29 21.60 -21.10
N ILE A 291 7.63 20.53 -21.82
CA ILE A 291 9.00 20.05 -21.86
C ILE A 291 9.77 21.20 -22.53
N ASN A 292 10.32 22.09 -21.71
CA ASN A 292 11.35 22.99 -22.18
C ASN A 292 12.52 22.08 -22.56
N ASN A 293 12.67 21.82 -23.86
CA ASN A 293 13.82 21.16 -24.48
C ASN A 293 15.07 22.04 -24.36
N ASN A 294 15.44 22.39 -23.14
CA ASN A 294 16.75 22.95 -22.82
C ASN A 294 17.40 22.01 -21.82
N PHE A 295 17.94 20.90 -22.32
CA PHE A 295 19.28 20.38 -22.08
C PHE A 295 19.56 19.25 -23.08
#